data_AF-A0A087S2V3-F1
#
_entry.id   AF-A0A087S2V3-F1
#
_cell.length_a   1.000
_cell.length_b   1.000
_cell.length_c   1.000
_cell.angle_alpha   90.00
_cell.angle_beta   90.00
_cell.angle_gamma   90.00
#
_symmetry.space_group_name_H-M   'P 1'
#
loop_
_entity.id
_entity.type
_entity.pdbx_description
1 polymer ?
#
loop_
_entity_poly.entity_id
_entity_poly.type
_entity_poly.pdbx_seq_one_letter_code
_entity_poly.pdbx_strand_id
1 'polypeptide(L)'
;MKRQTTLALIVAFVAIGIATIPLSQTAQAQGSIPDWIKTNAAWWAEGAVDDATFLNGIEFLIENRIINVSSDSKSVDVDTLTIGFIPVEKAQELTPKAQALEQFLENELGVDVEVVIPTNYETIIEGMRFGHIDAAFMDTGPAWITHERTGAEAVLAELVKGKVNYQATVWTLAELCNLLKILLVKKLHLPV
;
A
#
# COMPACT_ATOMS: atom_id res chain seq x y z
N MET A 1 -33.02 -49.12 -61.44
CA MET A 1 -33.31 -48.52 -62.76
C MET A 1 -33.26 -47.00 -62.61
N LYS A 2 -32.34 -46.34 -63.34
CA LYS A 2 -32.20 -44.91 -63.68
C LYS A 2 -32.15 -43.80 -62.59
N ARG A 3 -31.04 -43.05 -62.65
CA ARG A 3 -30.75 -41.70 -62.11
C ARG A 3 -31.75 -40.63 -62.61
N GLN A 4 -32.09 -39.67 -61.75
CA GLN A 4 -32.42 -38.25 -62.07
C GLN A 4 -32.01 -37.38 -60.85
N THR A 5 -30.87 -36.70 -60.83
CA THR A 5 -30.55 -35.33 -61.30
C THR A 5 -31.31 -34.18 -60.61
N THR A 6 -30.60 -33.51 -59.68
CA THR A 6 -30.58 -32.05 -59.38
C THR A 6 -31.88 -31.29 -59.14
N LEU A 7 -32.13 -30.93 -57.87
CA LEU A 7 -32.74 -29.64 -57.51
C LEU A 7 -31.97 -29.03 -56.33
N ALA A 8 -31.31 -27.91 -56.61
CA ALA A 8 -30.69 -27.05 -55.63
C ALA A 8 -31.78 -26.37 -54.78
N LEU A 9 -31.67 -26.47 -53.45
CA LEU A 9 -32.38 -25.59 -52.54
C LEU A 9 -31.39 -25.11 -51.47
N ILE A 10 -31.19 -23.80 -51.51
CA ILE A 10 -30.24 -22.97 -50.79
C ILE A 10 -30.59 -23.04 -49.30
N VAL A 11 -29.79 -23.76 -48.52
CA VAL A 11 -29.61 -23.43 -47.09
C VAL A 11 -28.41 -22.52 -47.05
N ALA A 12 -28.67 -21.25 -46.75
CA ALA A 12 -27.72 -20.17 -46.69
C ALA A 12 -26.56 -20.52 -45.73
N PHE A 13 -25.46 -21.01 -46.31
CA PHE A 13 -24.14 -20.86 -45.75
C PHE A 13 -23.84 -19.37 -45.80
N VAL A 14 -24.16 -18.66 -44.71
CA VAL A 14 -23.73 -17.28 -44.52
C VAL A 14 -22.22 -17.31 -44.35
N ALA A 15 -21.55 -17.24 -45.50
CA ALA A 15 -20.20 -16.74 -45.60
C ALA A 15 -20.23 -15.26 -45.18
N ILE A 16 -20.02 -15.00 -43.89
CA ILE A 16 -19.50 -13.72 -43.43
C ILE A 16 -18.25 -14.02 -42.62
N GLY A 17 -17.12 -13.90 -43.32
CA GLY A 17 -15.93 -13.24 -42.81
C GLY A 17 -15.30 -13.83 -41.56
N ILE A 18 -14.25 -14.61 -41.80
CA ILE A 18 -13.06 -14.58 -40.94
C ILE A 18 -12.54 -13.13 -40.98
N ALA A 19 -13.08 -12.27 -40.13
CA ALA A 19 -12.44 -11.01 -39.79
C ALA A 19 -11.57 -11.32 -38.57
N THR A 20 -10.29 -11.54 -38.83
CA THR A 20 -9.24 -11.41 -37.81
C THR A 20 -9.33 -9.99 -37.26
N ILE A 21 -10.03 -9.81 -36.15
CA ILE A 21 -9.95 -8.57 -35.38
C ILE A 21 -8.58 -8.63 -34.72
N PRO A 22 -7.62 -7.74 -35.06
CA PRO A 22 -6.51 -7.54 -34.16
C PRO A 22 -7.15 -7.01 -32.88
N LEU A 23 -7.14 -7.82 -31.82
CA LEU A 23 -7.38 -7.32 -30.48
C LEU A 23 -6.20 -6.37 -30.24
N SER A 24 -6.40 -5.09 -30.56
CA SER A 24 -5.47 -4.03 -30.19
C SER A 24 -5.38 -4.10 -28.68
N GLN A 25 -4.33 -4.76 -28.21
CA GLN A 25 -3.91 -4.76 -26.83
C GLN A 25 -3.67 -3.30 -26.46
N THR A 26 -4.60 -2.72 -25.72
CA THR A 26 -4.32 -1.51 -24.98
C THR A 26 -3.30 -1.89 -23.92
N ALA A 27 -2.03 -1.78 -24.27
CA ALA A 27 -0.93 -1.72 -23.32
C ALA A 27 -1.09 -0.43 -22.52
N GLN A 28 -1.85 -0.50 -21.42
CA GLN A 28 -1.80 0.51 -20.38
C GLN A 28 -0.87 0.00 -19.28
N ALA A 29 0.39 0.38 -19.39
CA ALA A 29 1.37 0.27 -18.31
C ALA A 29 1.15 1.43 -17.33
N GLN A 30 0.49 1.19 -16.20
CA GLN A 30 0.49 2.08 -15.03
C GLN A 30 0.16 1.28 -13.75
N GLY A 31 1.15 0.60 -13.16
CA GLY A 31 1.26 0.23 -11.71
C GLY A 31 0.05 -0.31 -10.93
N SER A 32 -1.04 -0.65 -11.59
CA SER A 32 -2.34 -0.95 -10.99
C SER A 32 -2.79 -2.32 -11.47
N ILE A 33 -3.31 -3.11 -10.55
CA ILE A 33 -3.82 -4.45 -10.85
C ILE A 33 -4.90 -4.35 -11.94
N PRO A 34 -4.74 -5.03 -13.10
CA PRO A 34 -5.71 -4.99 -14.19
C PRO A 34 -7.10 -5.43 -13.75
N ASP A 35 -8.15 -4.82 -14.31
CA ASP A 35 -9.53 -5.11 -13.87
C ASP A 35 -9.98 -6.54 -14.17
N TRP A 36 -9.46 -7.17 -15.23
CA TRP A 36 -9.77 -8.57 -15.55
C TRP A 36 -9.29 -9.54 -14.45
N ILE A 37 -8.21 -9.21 -13.73
CA ILE A 37 -7.75 -9.98 -12.57
C ILE A 37 -8.81 -9.95 -11.46
N LYS A 38 -9.41 -8.78 -11.23
CA LYS A 38 -10.46 -8.61 -10.20
C LYS A 38 -11.73 -9.39 -10.58
N THR A 39 -12.10 -9.38 -11.86
CA THR A 39 -13.24 -10.16 -12.37
C THR A 39 -13.00 -11.66 -12.21
N ASN A 40 -11.81 -12.15 -12.57
CA ASN A 40 -11.45 -13.56 -12.41
C ASN A 40 -11.42 -13.99 -10.94
N ALA A 41 -10.93 -13.13 -10.03
CA ALA A 41 -10.95 -13.38 -8.59
C ALA A 41 -12.37 -13.50 -8.03
N ALA A 42 -13.30 -12.66 -8.51
CA ALA A 42 -14.71 -12.74 -8.12
C ALA A 42 -15.35 -14.07 -8.55
N TRP A 43 -15.14 -14.48 -9.81
CA TRP A 43 -15.63 -15.77 -10.29
C TRP A 43 -15.00 -16.96 -9.57
N TRP A 44 -13.73 -16.87 -9.17
CA TRP A 44 -13.06 -17.91 -8.40
C TRP A 44 -13.67 -18.04 -7.00
N ALA A 45 -13.91 -16.90 -6.32
CA ALA A 45 -14.55 -16.89 -5.01
C ALA A 45 -16.00 -17.42 -5.03
N GLU A 46 -16.68 -17.29 -6.17
CA GLU A 46 -18.01 -17.84 -6.41
C GLU A 46 -17.99 -19.31 -6.88
N GLY A 47 -16.81 -19.90 -7.10
CA GLY A 47 -16.63 -21.26 -7.62
C GLY A 47 -16.98 -21.42 -9.10
N ALA A 48 -17.08 -20.32 -9.85
CA ALA A 48 -17.41 -20.28 -11.27
C ALA A 48 -16.19 -20.51 -12.19
N VAL A 49 -14.97 -20.32 -11.68
CA VAL A 49 -13.72 -20.73 -12.36
C VAL A 49 -12.85 -21.56 -11.41
N ASP A 50 -12.01 -22.42 -11.99
CA ASP A 50 -11.14 -23.32 -11.25
C ASP A 50 -9.83 -22.67 -10.81
N ASP A 51 -9.16 -23.29 -9.85
CA ASP A 51 -7.90 -22.80 -9.27
C ASP A 51 -6.83 -22.56 -10.35
N ALA A 52 -6.75 -23.42 -11.38
CA ALA A 52 -5.78 -23.29 -12.46
C ALA A 52 -6.00 -21.99 -13.26
N THR A 53 -7.26 -21.64 -13.57
CA THR A 53 -7.59 -20.39 -14.27
C THR A 53 -7.24 -19.18 -13.42
N PHE A 54 -7.46 -19.24 -12.10
CA PHE A 54 -7.09 -18.15 -11.19
C PHE A 54 -5.57 -18.00 -11.06
N LEU A 55 -4.83 -19.11 -10.97
CA LEU A 55 -3.37 -19.11 -10.85
C LEU A 55 -2.67 -18.45 -12.04
N ASN A 56 -3.19 -18.62 -13.26
CA ASN A 56 -2.66 -17.92 -14.45
C ASN A 56 -2.74 -16.39 -14.30
N GLY A 57 -3.75 -15.88 -13.57
CA GLY A 57 -3.86 -14.45 -13.24
C GLY A 57 -2.75 -14.00 -12.30
N ILE A 58 -2.42 -14.80 -11.28
CA ILE A 58 -1.33 -14.50 -10.34
C ILE A 58 0.03 -14.59 -11.05
N GLU A 59 0.23 -15.60 -11.89
CA GLU A 59 1.43 -15.75 -12.72
C GLU A 59 1.67 -14.51 -13.59
N PHE A 60 0.62 -14.02 -14.25
CA PHE A 60 0.68 -12.78 -15.02
C PHE A 60 1.16 -11.59 -14.18
N LEU A 61 0.67 -11.45 -12.94
CA LEU A 61 1.07 -10.34 -12.05
C LEU A 61 2.54 -10.42 -11.67
N ILE A 62 3.08 -11.62 -11.48
CA ILE A 62 4.49 -11.84 -11.17
C ILE A 62 5.36 -11.57 -12.40
N GLU A 63 5.00 -12.12 -13.56
CA GLU A 63 5.74 -11.93 -14.82
C GLU A 63 5.84 -10.46 -15.24
N ASN A 64 4.75 -9.72 -15.06
CA ASN A 64 4.69 -8.28 -15.39
C ASN A 64 5.24 -7.39 -14.27
N ARG A 65 5.80 -7.97 -13.20
CA ARG A 65 6.33 -7.27 -12.02
C ARG A 65 5.32 -6.32 -11.36
N ILE A 66 4.04 -6.69 -11.41
CA ILE A 66 2.96 -6.01 -10.67
C ILE A 66 2.97 -6.49 -9.22
N ILE A 67 3.29 -7.76 -8.99
CA ILE A 67 3.62 -8.34 -7.69
C ILE A 67 5.09 -8.75 -7.69
N ASN A 68 5.86 -8.29 -6.72
CA ASN A 68 7.24 -8.74 -6.51
C ASN A 68 7.26 -9.81 -5.41
N VAL A 69 7.69 -11.02 -5.73
CA VAL A 69 7.80 -12.13 -4.77
C VAL A 69 9.28 -12.33 -4.43
N SER A 70 9.82 -11.45 -3.60
CA SER A 70 11.12 -11.69 -2.96
C SER A 70 10.92 -12.75 -1.88
N SER A 71 11.42 -13.97 -2.10
CA SER A 71 11.51 -14.99 -1.06
C SER A 71 12.70 -14.68 -0.15
N ASP A 72 12.61 -13.59 0.59
CA ASP A 72 13.60 -13.23 1.60
C ASP A 72 13.28 -13.99 2.88
N SER A 73 13.78 -15.21 3.02
CA SER A 73 13.99 -15.81 4.34
C SER A 73 15.13 -15.06 5.03
N LYS A 74 14.85 -13.86 5.56
CA LYS A 74 15.85 -12.98 6.15
C LYS A 74 16.27 -13.47 7.54
N SER A 75 17.47 -14.06 7.61
CA SER A 75 18.42 -13.61 8.64
C SER A 75 18.58 -12.11 8.43
N VAL A 76 18.32 -11.32 9.47
CA VAL A 76 18.32 -9.86 9.44
C VAL A 76 19.75 -9.36 9.27
N ASP A 77 20.19 -9.30 8.01
CA ASP A 77 21.33 -8.50 7.55
C ASP A 77 20.70 -7.20 7.02
N VAL A 78 20.71 -6.16 7.85
CA VAL A 78 20.11 -4.87 7.51
C VAL A 78 21.19 -4.03 6.85
N ASP A 79 21.35 -4.17 5.54
CA ASP A 79 22.29 -3.35 4.78
C ASP A 79 21.93 -1.86 4.86
N THR A 80 20.63 -1.54 5.03
CA THR A 80 20.13 -0.16 5.11
C THR A 80 18.93 -0.07 6.04
N LEU A 81 18.99 0.85 7.01
CA LEU A 81 17.90 1.18 7.92
C LEU A 81 17.04 2.30 7.31
N THR A 82 15.81 2.00 6.92
CA THR A 82 14.89 2.98 6.34
C THR A 82 13.98 3.58 7.42
N ILE A 83 13.99 4.90 7.56
CA ILE A 83 13.24 5.63 8.59
C ILE A 83 12.21 6.58 7.99
N GLY A 84 10.93 6.36 8.30
CA GLY A 84 9.84 7.24 7.92
C GLY A 84 9.72 8.46 8.84
N PHE A 85 9.67 9.66 8.26
CA PHE A 85 9.52 10.91 9.00
C PHE A 85 8.50 11.84 8.34
N ILE A 86 7.38 12.11 9.03
CA ILE A 86 6.43 13.14 8.58
C ILE A 86 6.78 14.46 9.25
N PRO A 87 7.20 15.46 8.49
CA PRO A 87 7.60 16.72 9.04
C PRO A 87 6.38 17.61 9.32
N VAL A 88 6.42 18.31 10.45
CA VAL A 88 5.44 19.33 10.81
C VAL A 88 5.79 20.71 10.22
N GLU A 89 7.02 20.86 9.69
CA GLU A 89 7.56 22.11 9.13
C GLU A 89 7.47 22.18 7.59
N LYS A 90 7.83 23.34 7.01
CA LYS A 90 7.72 23.59 5.56
C LYS A 90 8.73 22.78 4.76
N ALA A 91 8.25 22.17 3.66
CA ALA A 91 8.97 21.25 2.78
C ALA A 91 10.38 21.69 2.34
N GLN A 92 10.62 22.99 2.16
CA GLN A 92 11.86 23.50 1.55
C GLN A 92 13.11 23.42 2.48
N GLU A 93 12.94 23.25 3.79
CA GLU A 93 14.06 23.19 4.76
C GLU A 93 14.41 21.77 5.22
N LEU A 94 13.70 20.76 4.70
CA LEU A 94 13.68 19.43 5.29
C LEU A 94 14.75 18.52 4.70
N THR A 95 15.14 18.75 3.44
CA THR A 95 16.20 17.95 2.80
C THR A 95 17.54 18.08 3.54
N PRO A 96 18.03 19.28 3.92
CA PRO A 96 19.27 19.38 4.67
C PRO A 96 19.18 18.80 6.10
N LYS A 97 18.01 18.90 6.76
CA LYS A 97 17.81 18.34 8.09
C LYS A 97 17.74 16.81 8.08
N ALA A 98 17.09 16.24 7.08
CA ALA A 98 17.04 14.80 6.86
C ALA A 98 18.45 14.25 6.59
N GLN A 99 19.22 14.90 5.70
CA GLN A 99 20.62 14.51 5.45
C GLN A 99 21.50 14.58 6.69
N ALA A 100 21.32 15.61 7.53
CA ALA A 100 22.06 15.71 8.79
C ALA A 100 21.68 14.58 9.77
N LEU A 101 20.40 14.19 9.80
CA LEU A 101 19.92 13.07 10.61
C LEU A 101 20.44 11.72 10.08
N GLU A 102 20.38 11.49 8.77
CA GLU A 102 20.95 10.32 8.10
C GLU A 102 22.42 10.15 8.48
N GLN A 103 23.25 11.16 8.21
CA GLN A 103 24.68 11.11 8.51
C GLN A 103 24.96 10.88 10.00
N PHE A 104 24.18 11.50 10.90
CA PHE A 104 24.34 11.28 12.33
C PHE A 104 24.07 9.82 12.70
N LEU A 105 22.99 9.24 12.18
CA LEU A 105 22.61 7.86 12.47
C LEU A 105 23.56 6.86 11.82
N GLU A 106 24.02 7.09 10.58
CA GLU A 106 25.02 6.25 9.93
C GLU A 106 26.31 6.19 10.75
N ASN A 107 26.79 7.34 11.23
CA ASN A 107 28.01 7.40 12.03
C ASN A 107 27.88 6.71 13.39
N GLU A 108 26.70 6.78 14.03
CA GLU A 108 26.47 6.17 15.34
C GLU A 108 26.13 4.67 15.26
N LEU A 109 25.44 4.24 14.22
CA LEU A 109 24.95 2.88 14.07
C LEU A 109 25.88 2.00 13.23
N GLY A 110 26.69 2.59 12.35
CA GLY A 110 27.59 1.87 11.45
C GLY A 110 26.87 1.09 10.35
N VAL A 111 25.66 1.51 9.98
CA VAL A 111 24.84 0.98 8.87
C VAL A 111 24.37 2.13 7.98
N ASP A 112 24.05 1.86 6.72
CA ASP A 112 23.47 2.89 5.85
C ASP A 112 22.07 3.28 6.34
N VAL A 113 21.71 4.57 6.25
CA VAL A 113 20.41 5.07 6.73
C VAL A 113 19.75 5.89 5.64
N GLU A 114 18.49 5.57 5.33
CA GLU A 114 17.66 6.33 4.39
C GLU A 114 16.47 6.95 5.12
N VAL A 115 16.26 8.26 4.99
CA VAL A 115 15.10 8.95 5.57
C VAL A 115 14.05 9.22 4.49
N VAL A 116 12.90 8.57 4.64
CA VAL A 116 11.75 8.77 3.76
C VAL A 116 10.84 9.85 4.35
N ILE A 117 10.51 10.86 3.55
CA ILE A 117 9.69 12.02 3.98
C ILE A 117 8.34 12.02 3.26
N PRO A 118 7.35 11.23 3.75
CA PRO A 118 6.03 11.24 3.15
C PRO A 118 5.20 12.43 3.65
N THR A 119 4.10 12.68 2.94
CA THR A 119 3.13 13.74 3.29
C THR A 119 1.95 13.22 4.11
N ASN A 120 1.89 11.91 4.41
CA ASN A 120 0.80 11.27 5.15
C ASN A 120 1.26 9.98 5.87
N TYR A 121 0.50 9.58 6.90
CA TYR A 121 0.78 8.41 7.71
C TYR A 121 0.56 7.07 7.01
N GLU A 122 -0.36 6.98 6.04
CA GLU A 122 -0.68 5.72 5.36
C GLU A 122 0.52 5.21 4.56
N THR A 123 1.29 6.11 3.92
CA THR A 123 2.53 5.74 3.24
C THR A 123 3.54 5.10 4.19
N ILE A 124 3.64 5.58 5.43
CA ILE A 124 4.51 4.96 6.44
C ILE A 124 3.94 3.60 6.85
N ILE A 125 2.65 3.54 7.20
CA ILE A 125 2.00 2.31 7.68
C ILE A 125 2.14 1.19 6.65
N GLU A 126 1.83 1.47 5.39
CA GLU A 126 1.92 0.48 4.32
C GLU A 126 3.39 0.16 4.00
N GLY A 127 4.29 1.15 4.02
CA GLY A 127 5.73 0.92 3.88
C GLY A 127 6.26 -0.03 4.96
N MET A 128 5.85 0.15 6.21
CA MET A 128 6.21 -0.76 7.31
C MET A 128 5.56 -2.14 7.14
N ARG A 129 4.29 -2.21 6.72
CA ARG A 129 3.60 -3.49 6.50
C ARG A 129 4.28 -4.35 5.45
N PHE A 130 4.87 -3.73 4.43
CA PHE A 130 5.55 -4.40 3.34
C PHE A 130 7.08 -4.50 3.53
N GLY A 131 7.62 -4.03 4.65
CA GLY A 131 9.06 -4.10 4.94
C GLY A 131 9.91 -3.15 4.09
N HIS A 132 9.34 -2.04 3.63
CA HIS A 132 10.05 -0.95 2.96
C HIS A 132 10.45 0.18 3.93
N ILE A 133 9.90 0.19 5.14
CA ILE A 133 10.25 1.13 6.20
C ILE A 133 10.43 0.30 7.48
N ASP A 134 11.56 0.47 8.15
CA ASP A 134 11.92 -0.33 9.33
C ASP A 134 11.49 0.37 10.62
N ALA A 135 11.60 1.71 10.64
CA ALA A 135 11.24 2.54 11.78
C ALA A 135 10.58 3.83 11.33
N ALA A 136 9.82 4.49 12.20
CA ALA A 136 9.26 5.79 11.92
C ALA A 136 8.95 6.60 13.16
N PHE A 137 8.99 7.93 13.02
CA PHE A 137 8.46 8.85 14.03
C PHE A 137 6.95 8.96 13.86
N MET A 138 6.21 8.68 14.93
CA MET A 138 4.75 8.66 14.90
C MET A 138 4.12 9.30 16.13
N ASP A 139 3.03 10.03 15.89
CA ASP A 139 2.10 10.41 16.96
C ASP A 139 1.39 9.17 17.54
N THR A 140 0.86 9.30 18.76
CA THR A 140 0.22 8.20 19.50
C THR A 140 -0.89 7.45 18.75
N GLY A 141 -1.73 8.17 17.98
CA GLY A 141 -2.82 7.56 17.22
C GLY A 141 -2.31 6.70 16.04
N PRO A 142 -1.54 7.27 15.11
CA PRO A 142 -0.87 6.52 14.05
C PRO A 142 0.00 5.38 14.56
N ALA A 143 0.73 5.55 15.66
CA ALA A 143 1.54 4.48 16.26
C ALA A 143 0.67 3.28 16.68
N TRP A 144 -0.48 3.52 17.32
CA TRP A 144 -1.43 2.46 17.67
C TRP A 144 -1.97 1.74 16.42
N ILE A 145 -2.38 2.49 15.40
CA ILE A 145 -2.89 1.90 14.15
C ILE A 145 -1.81 1.07 13.46
N THR A 146 -0.56 1.51 13.51
CA THR A 146 0.59 0.81 12.94
C THR A 146 0.83 -0.51 13.67
N HIS A 147 0.89 -0.49 15.01
CA HIS A 147 1.02 -1.70 15.82
C HIS A 147 -0.05 -2.74 15.46
N GLU A 148 -1.32 -2.34 15.39
CA GLU A 148 -2.43 -3.22 15.05
C GLU A 148 -2.34 -3.81 13.63
N ARG A 149 -1.75 -3.07 12.67
CA ARG A 149 -1.72 -3.46 11.25
C ARG A 149 -0.44 -4.18 10.83
N THR A 150 0.68 -3.90 11.49
CA THR A 150 2.01 -4.37 11.08
C THR A 150 2.70 -5.20 12.16
N GLY A 151 2.22 -5.14 13.41
CA GLY A 151 2.91 -5.72 14.57
C GLY A 151 4.11 -4.89 15.05
N ALA A 152 4.32 -3.69 14.51
CA ALA A 152 5.43 -2.83 14.94
C ALA A 152 5.29 -2.43 16.41
N GLU A 153 6.42 -2.37 17.12
CA GLU A 153 6.47 -2.03 18.54
C GLU A 153 7.07 -0.64 18.77
N ALA A 154 6.59 0.04 19.81
CA ALA A 154 7.17 1.31 20.23
C ALA A 154 8.50 1.06 20.97
N VAL A 155 9.61 1.37 20.32
CA VAL A 155 10.96 1.18 20.87
C VAL A 155 11.56 2.44 21.52
N LEU A 156 11.08 3.63 21.14
CA LEU A 156 11.55 4.92 21.64
C LEU A 156 10.38 5.87 21.90
N ALA A 157 10.53 6.75 22.88
CA ALA A 157 9.55 7.77 23.21
C ALA A 157 10.23 9.12 23.50
N GLU A 158 9.63 10.20 23.02
CA GLU A 158 10.10 11.55 23.29
C GLU A 158 9.88 11.93 24.77
N LEU A 159 10.88 12.58 25.38
CA LEU A 159 10.78 13.12 26.73
C LEU A 159 10.56 14.63 26.70
N VAL A 160 9.34 15.06 27.02
CA VAL A 160 9.00 16.48 27.17
C VAL A 160 9.04 16.84 28.65
N LYS A 161 10.04 17.62 29.06
CA LYS A 161 10.29 17.98 30.47
C LYS A 161 10.36 16.75 31.39
N GLY A 162 10.99 15.68 30.91
CA GLY A 162 11.16 14.42 31.64
C GLY A 162 9.92 13.52 31.68
N LYS A 163 8.88 13.81 30.89
CA LYS A 163 7.66 13.00 30.79
C LYS A 163 7.51 12.42 29.38
N VAL A 164 7.10 11.16 29.31
CA VAL A 164 6.75 10.43 28.07
C VAL A 164 5.28 10.65 27.65
N ASN A 165 4.56 11.54 28.34
CA ASN A 165 3.17 11.83 28.05
C ASN A 165 2.91 13.34 28.05
N TYR A 166 1.84 13.73 27.36
CA TYR A 166 1.33 15.08 27.34
C TYR A 166 -0.12 15.11 27.82
N GLN A 167 -0.57 16.28 28.26
CA GLN A 167 -1.98 16.54 28.51
C GLN A 167 -2.60 17.17 27.26
N ALA A 168 -3.63 16.53 26.72
CA ALA A 168 -4.44 17.13 25.68
C ALA A 168 -5.30 18.25 26.31
N THR A 169 -5.14 19.46 25.78
CA THR A 169 -5.85 20.65 26.27
C THR A 169 -6.67 21.26 25.14
N VAL A 170 -7.90 21.64 25.44
CA VAL A 170 -8.75 22.41 24.53
C VAL A 170 -8.76 23.85 25.01
N TRP A 171 -8.44 24.78 24.11
CA TRP A 171 -8.46 26.21 24.39
C TRP A 171 -9.68 26.84 23.73
N THR A 172 -10.44 27.61 24.50
CA THR A 172 -11.54 28.42 23.99
C THR A 172 -11.43 29.85 24.48
N LEU A 173 -11.99 30.79 23.72
CA LEU A 173 -12.15 32.16 24.22
C LEU A 173 -13.03 32.15 25.47
N ALA A 174 -12.68 32.96 26.48
CA ALA A 174 -13.37 33.01 27.76
C ALA A 174 -14.89 33.28 27.61
N GLU A 175 -15.26 34.10 26.64
CA GLU A 175 -16.65 34.48 26.33
C GLU A 175 -17.48 33.35 25.70
N LEU A 176 -16.84 32.23 25.28
CA LEU A 176 -17.50 31.08 24.65
C LEU A 176 -17.73 29.91 25.64
N CYS A 177 -17.57 30.14 26.95
CA CYS A 177 -17.67 29.11 28.00
C CYS A 177 -18.98 28.28 27.95
N ASN A 178 -20.08 28.87 27.48
CA ASN A 178 -21.39 28.19 27.39
C ASN A 178 -21.61 27.42 26.07
N LEU A 179 -20.68 27.49 25.12
CA LEU A 179 -20.77 26.86 23.80
C LEU A 179 -19.96 25.56 23.69
N LEU A 180 -19.32 25.09 24.78
CA LEU A 180 -18.61 23.82 24.80
C LEU A 180 -19.59 22.62 24.83
N LYS A 181 -20.45 22.52 23.81
CA LYS A 181 -21.24 21.32 23.54
C LYS A 181 -20.29 20.31 22.87
N ILE A 182 -19.69 19.47 23.71
CA ILE A 182 -19.01 18.22 23.34
C ILE A 182 -17.83 18.43 22.38
N LEU A 183 -16.63 18.64 22.94
CA LEU A 183 -15.40 18.24 22.26
C LEU A 183 -14.95 16.90 22.86
N LEU A 184 -15.14 15.81 22.11
CA LEU A 184 -14.62 14.50 22.49
C LEU A 184 -13.09 14.50 22.34
N VAL A 185 -12.38 14.79 23.42
CA VAL A 185 -10.94 14.49 23.51
C VAL A 185 -10.81 12.99 23.74
N LYS A 186 -10.39 12.25 22.72
CA LYS A 186 -10.12 10.81 22.81
C LYS A 186 -8.88 10.58 23.68
N LYS A 187 -9.09 10.35 24.98
CA LYS A 187 -8.05 9.92 25.91
C LYS A 187 -7.72 8.46 25.61
N LEU A 188 -6.57 8.19 24.97
CA LEU A 188 -6.03 6.84 24.87
C LEU A 188 -5.19 6.56 26.13
N HIS A 189 -5.62 5.57 26.90
CA HIS A 189 -4.82 4.93 27.93
C HIS A 189 -4.20 3.69 27.28
N LEU A 190 -2.88 3.68 27.12
CA LEU A 190 -2.15 2.49 26.69
C LEU A 190 -1.69 1.74 27.94
N PRO A 191 -2.06 0.46 28.13
CA PRO A 191 -1.40 -0.37 29.11
C PRO A 191 0.03 -0.65 28.65
N VAL A 192 0.98 -0.50 29.58
CA VAL A 192 2.36 -0.98 29.45
C VAL A 192 2.39 -2.49 29.68
#